data_AF-A0A1B9TPJ0-F1
#
_entry.id   AF-A0A1B9TPJ0-F1
#
_cell.length_a   1.000
_cell.length_b   1.000
_cell.length_c   1.000
_cell.angle_alpha   90.00
_cell.angle_beta   90.00
_cell.angle_gamma   90.00
#
_symmetry.space_group_name_H-M   'P 1'
#
loop_
_entity.id
_entity.type
_entity.pdbx_description
1 polymer ?
#
loop_
_entity_poly.entity_id
_entity_poly.type
_entity_poly.pdbx_seq_one_letter_code
_entity_poly.pdbx_strand_id
1 'polypeptide(L)'
;MTENKKKPNPIDIHVGSRIRLRRTMLGMSQEKLGESLGITFQQIQKYEKGTNRVGASRLQNISAILNVPVSFFFEDAPGDQAVGTTGMAEASSSNYVVDFLSSAEGLQLNRAFVKIADPKVRRRLVDLVKSLAAEGDAE
;
A
#
# COMPACT_ATOMS: atom_id res chain seq x y z
N MET A 1 10.71 23.73 -25.05
CA MET A 1 10.38 22.31 -25.30
C MET A 1 9.55 21.82 -24.14
N THR A 2 8.24 21.66 -24.35
CA THR A 2 7.24 21.43 -23.30
C THR A 2 7.32 19.98 -22.82
N GLU A 3 7.78 19.76 -21.58
CA GLU A 3 7.79 18.46 -20.91
C GLU A 3 6.36 17.95 -20.71
N ASN A 4 5.89 17.09 -21.61
CA ASN A 4 4.66 16.35 -21.42
C ASN A 4 4.97 15.08 -20.60
N LYS A 5 5.33 15.25 -19.31
CA LYS A 5 5.37 14.13 -18.36
C LYS A 5 3.93 13.71 -18.08
N LYS A 6 3.39 12.81 -18.92
CA LYS A 6 2.11 12.15 -18.67
C LYS A 6 2.14 11.61 -17.24
N LYS A 7 1.31 12.17 -16.37
CA LYS A 7 1.12 11.67 -15.00
C LYS A 7 0.80 10.16 -15.09
N PRO A 8 1.43 9.31 -14.27
CA PRO A 8 1.13 7.89 -14.27
C PRO A 8 -0.34 7.63 -13.98
N ASN A 9 -0.92 6.56 -14.53
CA ASN A 9 -2.31 6.21 -14.27
C ASN A 9 -2.46 5.87 -12.78
N PRO A 10 -3.51 6.36 -12.09
CA PRO A 10 -3.80 5.97 -10.70
C PRO A 10 -3.81 4.45 -10.47
N ILE A 11 -4.30 3.67 -11.43
CA ILE A 11 -4.30 2.19 -11.34
C ILE A 11 -2.87 1.63 -11.36
N ASP A 12 -1.99 2.17 -12.21
CA ASP A 12 -0.60 1.73 -12.30
C ASP A 12 0.16 2.04 -10.99
N ILE A 13 -0.13 3.19 -10.38
CA ILE A 13 0.42 3.59 -9.06
C ILE A 13 -0.08 2.63 -7.97
N HIS A 14 -1.38 2.33 -7.96
CA HIS A 14 -1.98 1.42 -6.99
C HIS A 14 -1.38 0.02 -7.05
N VAL A 15 -1.34 -0.57 -8.26
CA VAL A 15 -0.73 -1.88 -8.51
C VAL A 15 0.73 -1.87 -8.05
N GLY A 16 1.49 -0.82 -8.36
CA GLY A 16 2.87 -0.65 -7.90
C GLY A 16 2.99 -0.63 -6.38
N SER A 17 2.11 0.10 -5.70
CA SER A 17 2.06 0.17 -4.23
C SER A 17 1.78 -1.20 -3.60
N ARG A 18 0.82 -1.95 -4.14
CA ARG A 18 0.48 -3.32 -3.69
C ARG A 18 1.63 -4.30 -3.87
N ILE A 19 2.35 -4.22 -4.99
CA ILE A 19 3.58 -5.00 -5.23
C ILE A 19 4.62 -4.70 -4.15
N ARG A 20 4.89 -3.41 -3.90
CA ARG A 20 5.86 -2.98 -2.88
C ARG A 20 5.46 -3.47 -1.50
N LEU A 21 4.21 -3.27 -1.10
CA LEU A 21 3.66 -3.68 0.18
C LEU A 21 3.92 -5.17 0.42
N ARG A 22 3.46 -6.03 -0.50
CA ARG A 22 3.60 -7.47 -0.33
C ARG A 22 5.06 -7.92 -0.34
N ARG A 23 5.88 -7.36 -1.22
CA ARG A 23 7.33 -7.63 -1.25
C ARG A 23 7.97 -7.29 0.11
N THR A 24 7.65 -6.15 0.70
CA THR A 24 8.20 -5.74 2.01
C THR A 24 7.71 -6.61 3.17
N MET A 25 6.45 -7.06 3.15
CA MET A 25 5.94 -8.02 4.14
C MET A 25 6.69 -9.36 4.10
N LEU A 26 7.19 -9.76 2.93
CA LEU A 26 8.01 -10.96 2.76
C LEU A 26 9.51 -10.71 3.06
N GLY A 27 9.91 -9.50 3.45
CA GLY A 27 11.31 -9.13 3.65
C GLY A 27 12.16 -9.23 2.38
N MET A 28 11.53 -9.17 1.20
CA MET A 28 12.20 -9.34 -0.09
C MET A 28 12.74 -7.99 -0.62
N SER A 29 13.97 -7.95 -1.14
CA SER A 29 14.52 -6.74 -1.77
C SER A 29 14.02 -6.55 -3.21
N GLN A 30 14.14 -5.34 -3.77
CA GLN A 30 13.80 -5.09 -5.18
C GLN A 30 14.70 -5.89 -6.13
N GLU A 31 15.97 -6.07 -5.77
CA GLU A 31 16.93 -6.89 -6.53
C GLU A 31 16.48 -8.35 -6.58
N LYS A 32 16.10 -8.93 -5.45
CA LYS A 32 15.62 -10.32 -5.39
C LYS A 32 14.35 -10.55 -6.21
N LEU A 33 13.41 -9.60 -6.19
CA LEU A 33 12.22 -9.65 -7.04
C LEU A 33 12.60 -9.49 -8.53
N GLY A 34 13.54 -8.59 -8.83
CA GLY A 34 14.06 -8.38 -10.18
C GLY A 34 14.72 -9.63 -10.75
N GLU A 35 15.61 -10.27 -9.99
CA GLU A 35 16.27 -11.54 -10.34
C GLU A 35 15.24 -12.63 -10.63
N SER A 36 14.23 -12.79 -9.76
CA SER A 36 13.15 -13.77 -9.92
C SER A 36 12.31 -13.54 -11.19
N LEU A 37 12.29 -12.30 -11.69
CA LEU A 37 11.59 -11.91 -12.92
C LEU A 37 12.54 -11.81 -14.13
N GLY A 38 13.85 -11.95 -13.96
CA GLY A 38 14.83 -11.67 -15.01
C GLY A 38 14.82 -10.22 -15.49
N ILE A 39 14.61 -9.25 -14.59
CA ILE A 39 14.64 -7.82 -14.89
C ILE A 39 15.47 -7.05 -13.85
N THR A 40 15.88 -5.82 -14.17
CA THR A 40 16.72 -5.01 -13.27
C THR A 40 15.95 -4.48 -12.06
N PHE A 41 16.65 -4.21 -10.95
CA PHE A 41 16.05 -3.57 -9.77
C PHE A 41 15.41 -2.21 -10.11
N GLN A 42 15.98 -1.47 -11.05
CA GLN A 42 15.45 -0.19 -11.52
C GLN A 42 14.08 -0.37 -12.19
N GLN A 43 13.88 -1.48 -12.91
CA GLN A 43 12.59 -1.78 -13.52
C GLN A 43 11.54 -2.10 -12.46
N ILE A 44 11.92 -2.86 -11.41
CA ILE A 44 11.05 -3.09 -10.25
C ILE A 44 10.70 -1.76 -9.57
N GLN A 45 11.67 -0.87 -9.38
CA GLN A 45 11.42 0.44 -8.81
C GLN A 45 10.44 1.26 -9.66
N LYS A 46 10.50 1.18 -10.99
CA LYS A 46 9.53 1.83 -11.89
C LYS A 46 8.14 1.21 -11.83
N TYR A 47 8.05 -0.11 -11.67
CA TYR A 47 6.77 -0.78 -11.42
C TYR A 47 6.17 -0.37 -10.07
N GLU A 48 6.95 -0.37 -9.00
CA GLU A 48 6.50 0.02 -7.66
C GLU A 48 6.08 1.49 -7.57
N LYS A 49 6.68 2.36 -8.39
CA LYS A 49 6.28 3.77 -8.51
C LYS A 49 5.11 4.01 -9.48
N GLY A 50 4.65 2.98 -10.19
CA GLY A 50 3.64 3.08 -11.24
C GLY A 50 4.08 3.86 -12.49
N THR A 51 5.35 4.27 -12.58
CA THR A 51 5.85 5.03 -13.74
C THR A 51 5.98 4.16 -14.99
N ASN A 52 6.16 2.85 -14.80
CA ASN A 52 6.04 1.86 -15.84
C ASN A 52 4.84 0.94 -15.55
N ARG A 53 4.03 0.69 -16.59
CA ARG A 53 2.92 -0.26 -16.50
C ARG A 53 3.42 -1.69 -16.36
N VAL A 54 2.73 -2.46 -15.53
CA VAL A 54 2.94 -3.91 -15.41
C VAL A 54 1.97 -4.62 -16.35
N GLY A 55 2.49 -5.28 -17.39
CA GLY A 55 1.65 -6.08 -18.29
C GLY A 55 1.09 -7.33 -17.60
N ALA A 56 -0.03 -7.86 -18.10
CA ALA A 56 -0.75 -9.00 -17.49
C ALA A 56 0.14 -10.23 -17.23
N SER A 57 0.99 -10.62 -18.19
CA SER A 57 1.93 -11.73 -18.00
C SER A 57 2.93 -11.48 -16.87
N ARG A 58 3.44 -10.25 -16.74
CA ARG A 58 4.34 -9.87 -15.64
C ARG A 58 3.61 -9.86 -14.31
N LEU A 59 2.38 -9.35 -14.27
CA LEU A 59 1.56 -9.32 -13.07
C LEU A 59 1.24 -10.74 -12.56
N GLN A 60 0.99 -11.69 -13.48
CA GLN A 60 0.83 -13.10 -13.16
C GLN A 60 2.11 -13.71 -12.56
N ASN A 61 3.28 -13.38 -13.12
CA ASN A 61 4.54 -13.89 -12.56
C ASN A 61 4.83 -13.28 -11.18
N ILE A 62 4.54 -11.99 -11.00
CA ILE A 62 4.68 -11.30 -9.71
C ILE A 62 3.74 -11.91 -8.67
N SER A 63 2.50 -12.24 -9.03
CA SER A 63 1.53 -12.89 -8.13
C SER A 63 2.07 -14.24 -7.62
N ALA A 64 2.64 -15.05 -8.51
CA ALA A 64 3.25 -16.32 -8.16
C ALA A 64 4.47 -16.16 -7.23
N ILE A 65 5.39 -15.23 -7.54
CA ILE A 65 6.59 -14.98 -6.73
C ILE A 65 6.23 -14.45 -5.33
N LEU A 66 5.23 -13.57 -5.26
CA LEU A 66 4.77 -12.97 -4.00
C LEU A 66 3.73 -13.81 -3.26
N ASN A 67 3.38 -14.99 -3.80
CA ASN A 67 2.40 -15.93 -3.27
C ASN A 67 1.08 -15.26 -2.86
N VAL A 68 0.46 -14.57 -3.82
CA VAL A 68 -0.85 -13.91 -3.70
C VAL A 68 -1.65 -14.09 -4.99
N PRO A 69 -3.00 -14.09 -4.94
CA PRO A 69 -3.81 -14.05 -6.15
C PRO A 69 -3.61 -12.73 -6.91
N VAL A 70 -3.82 -12.70 -8.23
CA VAL A 70 -3.67 -11.46 -9.04
C VAL A 70 -4.62 -10.36 -8.59
N SER A 71 -5.81 -10.71 -8.09
CA SER A 71 -6.79 -9.77 -7.53
C SER A 71 -6.20 -8.90 -6.42
N PHE A 72 -5.24 -9.42 -5.66
CA PHE A 72 -4.57 -8.70 -4.57
C PHE A 72 -4.00 -7.34 -5.00
N PHE A 73 -3.56 -7.22 -6.25
CA PHE A 73 -2.98 -5.97 -6.77
C PHE A 73 -4.01 -4.91 -7.15
N PHE A 74 -5.29 -5.30 -7.24
CA PHE A 74 -6.41 -4.44 -7.61
C PHE A 74 -7.41 -4.23 -6.47
N GLU A 75 -7.32 -5.00 -5.38
CA GLU A 75 -8.07 -4.73 -4.15
C GLU A 75 -7.93 -3.26 -3.75
N ASP A 76 -9.06 -2.60 -3.53
CA ASP A 76 -9.16 -1.18 -3.16
C ASP A 76 -8.64 -0.21 -4.24
N ALA A 77 -8.59 -0.62 -5.51
CA ALA A 77 -8.12 0.25 -6.58
C ALA A 77 -9.05 1.45 -6.81
N PRO A 78 -8.52 2.63 -7.20
CA PRO A 78 -9.33 3.77 -7.59
C PRO A 78 -10.26 3.41 -8.76
N GLY A 79 -11.56 3.33 -8.49
CA GLY A 79 -12.57 2.93 -9.47
C GLY A 79 -13.12 1.52 -9.28
N ASP A 80 -12.68 0.77 -8.27
CA ASP A 80 -13.30 -0.47 -7.82
C ASP A 80 -14.62 -0.17 -7.07
N GLN A 81 -15.57 0.43 -7.80
CA GLN A 81 -16.99 0.33 -7.47
C GLN A 81 -17.41 -1.08 -7.88
N ALA A 82 -17.00 -2.07 -7.08
CA ALA A 82 -17.53 -3.42 -7.23
C ALA A 82 -19.05 -3.33 -7.10
N VAL A 83 -19.72 -3.71 -8.17
CA VAL A 83 -21.16 -3.99 -8.20
C VAL A 83 -21.44 -5.04 -7.13
N GLY A 84 -21.95 -4.60 -5.98
CA GLY A 84 -22.60 -5.49 -5.01
C GLY A 84 -22.16 -5.36 -3.55
N THR A 85 -23.01 -4.69 -2.78
CA THR A 85 -23.33 -4.96 -1.36
C THR A 85 -22.29 -4.57 -0.29
N THR A 86 -22.35 -3.31 0.16
CA THR A 86 -22.81 -2.88 1.50
C THR A 86 -22.07 -1.62 2.00
N GLY A 87 -22.83 -0.58 2.35
CA GLY A 87 -22.42 0.45 3.32
C GLY A 87 -21.57 1.61 2.80
N MET A 88 -22.22 2.71 2.38
CA MET A 88 -21.58 4.02 2.23
C MET A 88 -20.96 4.49 3.57
N ALA A 89 -19.62 4.44 3.68
CA ALA A 89 -18.82 5.29 4.60
C ALA A 89 -17.29 5.18 4.40
N GLU A 90 -16.75 4.11 3.80
CA GLU A 90 -15.33 3.71 4.00
C GLU A 90 -14.34 4.05 2.85
N ALA A 91 -14.75 4.80 1.82
CA ALA A 91 -13.88 5.05 0.66
C ALA A 91 -12.75 6.08 0.95
N SER A 92 -12.97 7.02 1.87
CA SER A 92 -11.97 7.99 2.27
C SER A 92 -11.03 7.46 3.36
N SER A 93 -11.52 6.62 4.27
CA SER A 93 -10.75 6.06 5.39
C SER A 93 -9.62 5.14 4.92
N SER A 94 -9.84 4.33 3.88
CA SER A 94 -8.86 3.34 3.41
C SER A 94 -7.58 3.97 2.85
N ASN A 95 -7.68 5.06 2.08
CA ASN A 95 -6.50 5.77 1.54
C ASN A 95 -5.64 6.39 2.66
N TYR A 96 -6.26 6.99 3.67
CA TYR A 96 -5.52 7.53 4.83
C TYR A 96 -4.82 6.41 5.62
N VAL A 97 -5.44 5.24 5.76
CA VAL A 97 -4.85 4.10 6.48
C VAL A 97 -3.66 3.54 5.71
N VAL A 98 -3.74 3.39 4.38
CA VAL A 98 -2.63 2.89 3.56
C VAL A 98 -1.47 3.89 3.51
N ASP A 99 -1.76 5.18 3.30
CA ASP A 99 -0.72 6.22 3.31
C ASP A 99 -0.04 6.30 4.68
N PHE A 100 -0.81 6.25 5.77
CA PHE A 100 -0.29 6.21 7.13
C PHE A 100 0.58 4.97 7.40
N LEU A 101 0.10 3.77 7.07
CA LEU A 101 0.88 2.54 7.26
C LEU A 101 2.16 2.51 6.41
N SER A 102 2.22 3.29 5.33
CA SER A 102 3.39 3.42 4.49
C SER A 102 4.34 4.57 4.89
N SER A 103 3.91 5.45 5.81
CA SER A 103 4.75 6.52 6.34
C SER A 103 5.79 5.99 7.35
N ALA A 104 6.87 6.74 7.53
CA ALA A 104 7.91 6.38 8.48
C ALA A 104 7.35 6.35 9.91
N GLU A 105 6.51 7.33 10.25
CA GLU A 105 5.85 7.46 11.54
C GLU A 105 4.83 6.33 11.77
N GLY A 106 4.02 5.97 10.77
CA GLY A 106 3.02 4.92 10.92
C GLY A 106 3.64 3.52 11.06
N LEU A 107 4.73 3.24 10.33
CA LEU A 107 5.51 2.00 10.52
C LEU A 107 6.15 1.93 11.90
N GLN A 108 6.72 3.04 12.40
CA GLN A 108 7.33 3.10 13.72
C GLN A 108 6.27 2.91 14.83
N LEU A 109 5.12 3.58 14.70
CA LEU A 109 4.00 3.43 15.64
C LEU A 109 3.48 1.99 15.65
N ASN A 110 3.24 1.40 14.48
CA ASN A 110 2.76 0.02 14.38
C ASN A 110 3.74 -0.96 15.05
N ARG A 111 5.04 -0.83 14.75
CA ARG A 111 6.09 -1.68 15.34
C ARG A 111 6.19 -1.53 16.86
N ALA A 112 6.00 -0.33 17.39
CA ALA A 112 5.99 -0.09 18.83
C ALA A 112 4.72 -0.64 19.49
N PHE A 113 3.56 -0.44 18.86
CA PHE A 113 2.25 -0.85 19.38
C PHE A 113 2.11 -2.37 19.49
N VAL A 114 2.63 -3.13 18.51
CA VAL A 114 2.61 -4.61 18.53
C VAL A 114 3.43 -5.20 19.69
N LYS A 115 4.47 -4.49 20.18
CA LYS A 115 5.29 -4.94 21.32
C LYS A 115 4.57 -4.81 22.66
N ILE A 116 3.47 -4.08 22.73
CA ILE A 116 2.70 -3.90 23.96
C ILE A 116 1.86 -5.16 24.17
N ALA A 117 2.20 -6.01 25.14
CA ALA A 117 1.48 -7.27 25.35
C ALA A 117 0.09 -7.06 25.99
N ASP A 118 -0.05 -6.07 26.88
CA ASP A 118 -1.28 -5.84 27.64
C ASP A 118 -2.35 -5.13 26.78
N PRO A 119 -3.52 -5.78 26.53
CA PRO A 119 -4.63 -5.17 25.80
C PRO A 119 -5.18 -3.89 26.46
N LYS A 120 -5.12 -3.78 27.79
CA LYS A 120 -5.57 -2.59 28.52
C LYS A 120 -4.68 -1.39 28.23
N VAL A 121 -3.38 -1.60 28.11
CA VAL A 121 -2.41 -0.53 27.76
C VAL A 121 -2.61 -0.09 26.31
N ARG A 122 -2.80 -1.04 25.38
CA ARG A 122 -3.14 -0.72 23.98
C ARG A 122 -4.40 0.15 23.90
N ARG A 123 -5.45 -0.21 24.66
CA ARG A 123 -6.70 0.55 24.70
C ARG A 123 -6.49 1.98 25.20
N ARG A 124 -5.75 2.16 26.29
CA ARG A 124 -5.41 3.50 26.82
C ARG A 124 -4.63 4.36 25.82
N LEU A 125 -3.72 3.78 25.05
CA LEU A 125 -3.00 4.50 23.99
C LEU A 125 -3.93 4.94 22.87
N VAL A 126 -4.86 4.09 22.44
CA VAL A 126 -5.87 4.46 21.44
C VAL A 126 -6.76 5.59 21.98
N ASP A 127 -7.17 5.52 23.24
CA ASP A 127 -7.98 6.56 23.87
C ASP A 127 -7.23 7.90 23.95
N LEU A 128 -5.93 7.88 24.25
CA LEU A 128 -5.06 9.08 24.23
C LEU A 128 -4.92 9.67 22.82
N VAL A 129 -4.68 8.83 21.81
CA VAL A 129 -4.57 9.31 20.42
C VAL A 129 -5.89 9.94 19.97
N LYS A 130 -7.03 9.36 20.37
CA LYS A 130 -8.36 9.93 20.10
C LYS A 130 -8.58 11.27 20.77
N SER A 131 -8.15 11.44 22.03
CA SER A 131 -8.32 12.71 22.74
C SER A 131 -7.49 13.82 22.09
N LEU A 132 -6.26 13.53 21.69
CA LEU A 132 -5.38 14.49 21.02
C LEU A 132 -5.87 14.85 19.62
N ALA A 133 -6.46 13.90 18.89
CA ALA A 133 -7.04 14.17 17.58
C ALA A 133 -8.27 15.08 17.65
N ALA A 134 -9.12 14.91 18.67
CA ALA A 134 -10.33 15.71 18.85
C ALA A 134 -10.06 17.19 19.18
N GLU A 135 -8.87 17.53 19.69
CA GLU A 135 -8.45 18.92 19.96
C GLU A 135 -8.07 19.69 18.68
N GLY A 136 -7.75 19.00 17.58
CA GLY A 136 -7.33 19.63 16.32
C GLY A 136 -8.48 20.04 15.37
N ASP A 137 -9.69 19.56 15.61
CA ASP A 137 -10.89 19.87 14.79
C ASP A 137 -11.72 21.03 15.36
N ALA A 138 -11.27 21.66 16.46
CA ALA A 138 -12.00 22.69 17.20
C ALA A 138 -11.54 24.14 16.92
N GLU A 139 -10.68 24.37 15.92
CA GLU A 139 -10.26 25.71 15.45
C GLU A 139 -10.67 25.99 13.99
#